data_AF-A0A2N9AWF8-F1
#
_entry.id   AF-A0A2N9AWF8-F1
#
_cell.length_a   1.000
_cell.length_b   1.000
_cell.length_c   1.000
_cell.angle_alpha   90.00
_cell.angle_beta   90.00
_cell.angle_gamma   90.00
#
_symmetry.space_group_name_H-M   'P 1'
#
loop_
_entity.id
_entity.type
_entity.pdbx_description
1 polymer ?
#
loop_
_entity_poly.entity_id
_entity_poly.type
_entity_poly.pdbx_seq_one_letter_code
_entity_poly.pdbx_strand_id
1 'polypeptide(L)'
;MRQRPGVLDSHARDDHNDRGDGTTGPSLAGGIMALKDTLLRIFTWWNGQTMSLALYTARSGQFVGSDELGNKYYKALGPLIDRSVGPERRWVVYNGYADASRVPPGWRAWLCHNGDVAPSEEDYQPREWQKAHEENLTGTAAAYRPKGSQLSWGQRPAATGDYVPWTPAE
;
A
#
# COMPACT_ATOMS: atom_id res chain seq x y z
N MET A 1 -1.90 63.05 33.29
CA MET A 1 -2.95 63.94 32.75
C MET A 1 -3.98 63.04 32.06
N ARG A 2 -5.15 62.80 32.67
CA ARG A 2 -6.42 63.56 32.45
C ARG A 2 -6.85 63.49 30.98
N GLN A 3 -8.01 62.97 30.55
CA GLN A 3 -9.30 62.65 31.20
C GLN A 3 -10.14 61.64 30.37
N ARG A 4 -10.98 60.84 31.05
CA ARG A 4 -12.36 60.46 30.62
C ARG A 4 -13.33 61.57 31.10
N PRO A 5 -14.52 61.84 30.50
CA PRO A 5 -15.77 61.04 30.67
C PRO A 5 -16.71 61.15 29.43
N GLY A 6 -17.93 60.63 29.28
CA GLY A 6 -18.94 59.88 30.06
C GLY A 6 -20.13 59.62 29.08
N VAL A 7 -20.68 58.40 29.00
CA VAL A 7 -21.97 57.95 29.58
C VAL A 7 -23.21 58.75 29.14
N LEU A 8 -24.14 58.08 28.43
CA LEU A 8 -25.58 58.08 28.76
C LEU A 8 -26.33 56.92 28.06
N ASP A 9 -27.23 56.34 28.85
CA ASP A 9 -27.97 55.09 28.70
C ASP A 9 -29.24 55.16 27.82
N SER A 10 -29.77 53.96 27.59
CA SER A 10 -31.19 53.59 27.41
C SER A 10 -31.76 53.46 26.00
N HIS A 11 -31.92 52.22 25.54
CA HIS A 11 -33.25 51.59 25.49
C HIS A 11 -33.13 50.09 25.24
N ALA A 12 -33.84 49.33 26.07
CA ALA A 12 -34.08 47.92 25.94
C ALA A 12 -34.77 47.58 24.61
N ARG A 13 -34.31 46.52 23.95
CA ARG A 13 -35.17 45.57 23.23
C ARG A 13 -34.63 44.18 23.49
N ASP A 14 -35.39 43.46 24.29
CA ASP A 14 -35.40 42.00 24.34
C ASP A 14 -35.73 41.48 22.94
N ASP A 15 -34.81 40.75 22.32
CA ASP A 15 -35.16 39.76 21.32
C ASP A 15 -34.65 38.41 21.84
N HIS A 16 -35.58 37.74 22.49
CA HIS A 16 -35.62 36.31 22.69
C HIS A 16 -35.60 35.61 21.32
N ASN A 17 -35.18 34.33 21.31
CA ASN A 17 -35.22 33.39 20.19
C ASN A 17 -33.96 33.45 19.28
N ASP A 18 -33.17 32.39 19.07
CA ASP A 18 -33.43 30.96 19.18
C ASP A 18 -32.09 30.24 19.36
N ARG A 19 -31.99 29.35 20.34
CA ARG A 19 -30.84 28.45 20.49
C ARG A 19 -31.00 27.35 19.46
N GLY A 20 -30.40 27.54 18.28
CA GLY A 20 -30.14 26.47 17.33
C GLY A 20 -29.08 25.53 17.89
N ASP A 21 -29.48 24.63 18.77
CA ASP A 21 -28.76 23.39 19.09
C ASP A 21 -28.62 22.57 17.80
N GLY A 22 -27.51 22.78 17.10
CA GLY A 22 -27.04 21.93 16.02
C GLY A 22 -26.52 20.61 16.59
N THR A 23 -27.45 19.79 17.10
CA THR A 23 -27.22 18.38 17.39
C THR A 23 -26.73 17.74 16.10
N THR A 24 -25.43 17.49 16.03
CA THR A 24 -24.82 16.70 14.98
C THR A 24 -25.33 15.27 15.15
N GLY A 25 -26.41 14.94 14.45
CA GLY A 25 -26.91 13.57 14.37
C GLY A 25 -25.80 12.65 13.84
N PRO A 26 -25.76 11.37 14.26
CA PRO A 26 -24.75 10.44 13.78
C PRO A 26 -24.87 10.35 12.26
N SER A 27 -23.79 10.69 11.57
CA SER A 27 -23.68 10.64 10.12
C SER A 27 -24.08 9.25 9.60
N LEU A 28 -25.29 9.13 9.06
CA LEU A 28 -25.79 7.92 8.39
C LEU A 28 -24.92 7.55 7.18
N ALA A 29 -24.13 8.49 6.65
CA ALA A 29 -23.18 8.25 5.57
C ALA A 29 -22.03 7.31 5.99
N GLY A 30 -21.61 7.33 7.26
CA GLY A 30 -20.58 6.42 7.78
C GLY A 30 -21.02 4.96 7.76
N GLY A 31 -22.29 4.68 8.05
CA GLY A 31 -22.86 3.32 8.05
C GLY A 31 -23.02 2.73 6.65
N ILE A 32 -23.43 3.56 5.67
CA ILE A 32 -23.61 3.11 4.28
C ILE A 32 -22.26 2.81 3.61
N MET A 33 -21.21 3.60 3.88
CA MET A 33 -19.86 3.30 3.39
C MET A 33 -19.29 2.03 4.03
N ALA A 34 -19.44 1.83 5.33
CA ALA A 34 -18.98 0.63 6.03
C ALA A 34 -19.70 -0.66 5.59
N LEU A 35 -21.01 -0.59 5.31
CA LEU A 35 -21.78 -1.74 4.81
C LEU A 35 -21.35 -2.11 3.38
N LYS A 36 -21.14 -1.13 2.51
CA LYS A 36 -20.63 -1.36 1.15
C LYS A 36 -19.26 -2.03 1.17
N ASP A 37 -18.34 -1.56 2.00
CA ASP A 37 -17.01 -2.16 2.16
C ASP A 37 -17.08 -3.59 2.71
N THR A 38 -18.00 -3.85 3.64
CA THR A 38 -18.20 -5.19 4.21
C THR A 38 -18.75 -6.16 3.17
N LEU A 39 -19.75 -5.75 2.39
CA LEU A 39 -20.33 -6.57 1.32
C LEU A 39 -19.33 -6.80 0.18
N LEU A 40 -18.55 -5.79 -0.21
CA LEU A 40 -17.49 -5.96 -1.19
C LEU A 40 -16.42 -6.94 -0.68
N ARG A 41 -16.00 -6.88 0.58
CA ARG A 41 -15.05 -7.87 1.13
C ARG A 41 -15.57 -9.30 1.15
N ILE A 42 -16.88 -9.50 1.24
CA ILE A 42 -17.52 -10.82 1.15
C ILE A 42 -17.53 -11.32 -0.31
N PHE A 43 -17.92 -10.46 -1.27
CA PHE A 43 -18.12 -10.87 -2.66
C PHE A 43 -16.89 -10.72 -3.57
N THR A 44 -15.92 -9.89 -3.21
CA THR A 44 -14.63 -9.74 -3.88
C THR A 44 -13.51 -10.24 -2.97
N TRP A 45 -13.64 -11.46 -2.46
CA TRP A 45 -12.66 -12.08 -1.57
C TRP A 45 -11.27 -12.27 -2.20
N TRP A 46 -11.16 -12.11 -3.52
CA TRP A 46 -9.90 -12.05 -4.28
C TRP A 46 -9.24 -10.66 -4.25
N ASN A 47 -9.92 -9.62 -3.76
CA ASN A 47 -9.48 -8.24 -3.79
C ASN A 47 -8.92 -7.82 -2.41
N GLY A 48 -7.68 -8.25 -2.16
CA GLY A 48 -6.93 -7.92 -0.94
C GLY A 48 -7.01 -8.98 0.16
N GLN A 49 -6.95 -8.54 1.43
CA GLN A 49 -6.94 -9.42 2.59
C GLN A 49 -8.32 -10.08 2.82
N THR A 50 -8.34 -11.41 2.93
CA THR A 50 -9.55 -12.15 3.32
C THR A 50 -10.05 -11.71 4.70
N MET A 51 -11.37 -11.68 4.91
CA MET A 51 -11.95 -11.25 6.19
C MET A 51 -11.43 -12.07 7.39
N SER A 52 -11.17 -13.37 7.18
CA SER A 52 -10.57 -14.24 8.19
C SER A 52 -9.17 -13.79 8.59
N LEU A 53 -8.33 -13.42 7.61
CA LEU A 53 -6.99 -12.91 7.90
C LEU A 53 -7.06 -11.54 8.57
N ALA A 54 -8.02 -10.68 8.23
CA ALA A 54 -8.20 -9.38 8.88
C ALA A 54 -8.58 -9.55 10.37
N LEU A 55 -9.52 -10.44 10.68
CA LEU A 55 -9.90 -10.75 12.06
C LEU A 55 -8.73 -11.36 12.85
N TYR A 56 -7.99 -12.29 12.23
CA TYR A 56 -6.81 -12.88 12.84
C TYR A 56 -5.73 -11.83 13.12
N THR A 57 -5.46 -10.96 12.14
CA THR A 57 -4.47 -9.88 12.27
C THR A 57 -4.85 -8.92 13.40
N ALA A 58 -6.13 -8.57 13.54
CA ALA A 58 -6.59 -7.71 14.62
C ALA A 58 -6.44 -8.34 16.02
N ARG A 59 -6.53 -9.68 16.12
CA ARG A 59 -6.44 -10.39 17.40
C ARG A 59 -5.02 -10.81 17.78
N SER A 60 -4.18 -11.10 16.80
CA SER A 60 -2.90 -11.79 17.00
C SER A 60 -1.75 -11.22 16.17
N GLY A 61 -1.95 -10.15 15.41
CA GLY A 61 -0.90 -9.53 14.60
C GLY A 61 -0.24 -8.36 15.31
N GLN A 62 1.08 -8.38 15.44
CA GLN A 62 1.91 -7.21 15.73
C GLN A 62 2.31 -6.55 14.42
N PHE A 63 2.02 -5.26 14.29
CA PHE A 63 2.50 -4.47 13.17
C PHE A 63 4.01 -4.24 13.29
N VAL A 64 4.75 -4.55 12.22
CA VAL A 64 6.21 -4.40 12.17
C VAL A 64 6.58 -3.14 11.39
N GLY A 65 5.96 -2.94 10.23
CA GLY A 65 6.21 -1.77 9.39
C GLY A 65 5.43 -1.81 8.08
N SER A 66 5.67 -0.79 7.26
CA SER A 66 5.12 -0.68 5.91
C SER A 66 6.24 -0.40 4.91
N ASP A 67 6.06 -0.85 3.67
CA ASP A 67 6.96 -0.51 2.57
C ASP A 67 6.49 0.72 1.79
N GLU A 68 7.30 1.11 0.80
CA GLU A 68 7.06 2.24 -0.11
C GLU A 68 5.81 2.04 -0.99
N LEU A 69 5.39 0.80 -1.21
CA LEU A 69 4.20 0.44 -2.00
C LEU A 69 2.91 0.43 -1.15
N GLY A 70 3.05 0.64 0.16
CA GLY A 70 1.94 0.65 1.12
C GLY A 70 1.52 -0.74 1.60
N ASN A 71 2.28 -1.79 1.31
CA ASN A 71 2.05 -3.10 1.90
C ASN A 71 2.42 -3.05 3.39
N LYS A 72 1.64 -3.75 4.22
CA LYS A 72 1.81 -3.78 5.67
C LYS A 72 2.27 -5.15 6.14
N TYR A 73 3.28 -5.17 7.00
CA TYR A 73 3.92 -6.38 7.48
C TYR A 73 3.57 -6.65 8.94
N TYR A 74 3.26 -7.91 9.23
CA TYR A 74 2.81 -8.35 10.54
C TYR A 74 3.56 -9.61 10.98
N LYS A 75 3.76 -9.74 12.29
CA LYS A 75 4.22 -10.96 12.94
C LYS A 75 3.21 -11.43 13.98
N ALA A 76 3.13 -12.73 14.22
CA ALA A 76 2.23 -13.28 15.24
C ALA A 76 2.68 -12.88 16.65
N LEU A 77 1.74 -12.44 17.47
CA LEU A 77 1.87 -12.29 18.91
C LEU A 77 1.49 -13.62 19.58
N GLY A 78 2.46 -14.35 20.11
CA GLY A 78 2.20 -15.55 20.91
C GLY A 78 3.25 -16.65 20.77
N PRO A 79 3.11 -17.74 21.56
CA PRO A 79 3.98 -18.91 21.44
C PRO A 79 3.82 -19.55 20.06
N LEU A 80 4.90 -20.20 19.58
CA LEU A 80 4.92 -20.92 18.31
C LEU A 80 3.65 -21.78 18.15
N ILE A 81 2.95 -21.57 17.04
CA ILE A 81 1.67 -22.26 16.75
C ILE A 81 1.91 -23.76 16.55
N ASP A 82 3.15 -24.19 16.29
CA ASP A 82 3.53 -25.60 16.24
C ASP A 82 5.07 -25.78 16.31
N ARG A 83 5.57 -26.90 16.88
CA ARG A 83 7.00 -27.28 16.82
C ARG A 83 7.44 -27.60 15.39
N SER A 84 6.48 -27.94 14.52
CA SER A 84 6.71 -28.30 13.10
C SER A 84 6.74 -27.10 12.14
N VAL A 85 6.21 -25.93 12.52
CA VAL A 85 6.00 -24.78 11.62
C VAL A 85 7.15 -23.77 11.67
N GLY A 86 8.12 -23.95 12.56
CA GLY A 86 9.32 -23.10 12.63
C GLY A 86 9.12 -21.79 13.41
N PRO A 87 10.15 -20.92 13.44
CA PRO A 87 10.14 -19.67 14.20
C PRO A 87 9.03 -18.74 13.68
N GLU A 88 8.29 -18.11 14.60
CA GLU A 88 7.32 -17.01 14.42
C GLU A 88 6.60 -16.86 13.06
N ARG A 89 5.26 -16.94 13.02
CA ARG A 89 4.54 -16.65 11.77
C ARG A 89 4.67 -15.19 11.35
N ARG A 90 5.10 -14.94 10.11
CA ARG A 90 5.19 -13.63 9.46
C ARG A 90 4.29 -13.59 8.22
N TRP A 91 3.58 -12.49 7.99
CA TRP A 91 2.75 -12.31 6.79
C TRP A 91 2.67 -10.85 6.36
N VAL A 92 2.23 -10.66 5.11
CA VAL A 92 2.04 -9.35 4.47
C VAL A 92 0.56 -9.15 4.12
N VAL A 93 0.10 -7.92 4.28
CA VAL A 93 -1.19 -7.44 3.79
C VAL A 93 -0.93 -6.46 2.66
N TYR A 94 -1.27 -6.86 1.44
CA TYR A 94 -1.03 -6.07 0.23
C TYR A 94 -1.95 -4.87 0.13
N ASN A 95 -1.43 -3.80 -0.47
CA ASN A 95 -2.21 -2.66 -0.91
C ASN A 95 -2.79 -2.93 -2.32
N GLY A 96 -4.00 -3.49 -2.36
CA GLY A 96 -4.70 -3.84 -3.59
C GLY A 96 -4.50 -5.30 -4.01
N TYR A 97 -4.14 -5.53 -5.28
CA TYR A 97 -3.98 -6.88 -5.81
C TYR A 97 -2.84 -7.63 -5.11
N ALA A 98 -3.14 -8.83 -4.64
CA ALA A 98 -2.20 -9.66 -3.90
C ALA A 98 -1.29 -10.42 -4.88
N ASP A 99 -0.06 -9.95 -5.03
CA ASP A 99 1.00 -10.63 -5.77
C ASP A 99 2.30 -10.63 -4.96
N ALA A 100 2.91 -11.80 -4.82
CA ALA A 100 4.16 -12.02 -4.10
C ALA A 100 5.35 -11.25 -4.68
N SER A 101 5.26 -10.86 -5.97
CA SER A 101 6.30 -10.08 -6.62
C SER A 101 6.34 -8.61 -6.19
N ARG A 102 5.29 -8.10 -5.54
CA ARG A 102 5.17 -6.70 -5.07
C ARG A 102 5.87 -6.45 -3.74
N VAL A 103 6.47 -7.49 -3.16
CA VAL A 103 7.23 -7.38 -1.92
C VAL A 103 8.69 -7.01 -2.27
N PRO A 104 9.22 -5.87 -1.78
CA PRO A 104 10.59 -5.49 -2.04
C PRO A 104 11.59 -6.47 -1.40
N PRO A 105 12.85 -6.51 -1.89
CA PRO A 105 13.81 -7.55 -1.53
C PRO A 105 14.08 -7.69 -0.02
N GLY A 106 14.22 -6.57 0.70
CA GLY A 106 14.46 -6.60 2.15
C GLY A 106 13.30 -7.25 2.92
N TRP A 107 12.07 -6.82 2.62
CA TRP A 107 10.87 -7.38 3.25
C TRP A 107 10.64 -8.85 2.87
N ARG A 108 11.03 -9.25 1.65
CA ARG A 108 10.98 -10.63 1.20
C ARG A 108 11.98 -11.52 1.93
N ALA A 109 13.19 -11.04 2.20
CA ALA A 109 14.17 -11.76 3.01
C ALA A 109 13.64 -12.00 4.44
N TRP A 110 13.04 -10.98 5.04
CA TRP A 110 12.42 -11.08 6.37
C TRP A 110 11.23 -12.04 6.40
N LEU A 111 10.33 -11.98 5.42
CA LEU A 111 9.18 -12.89 5.32
C LEU A 111 9.60 -14.36 5.16
N CYS A 112 10.66 -14.62 4.40
CA CYS A 112 11.16 -15.97 4.16
C CYS A 112 12.11 -16.48 5.24
N HIS A 113 12.24 -15.78 6.37
CA HIS A 113 13.17 -16.14 7.46
C HIS A 113 14.65 -16.20 7.02
N ASN A 114 15.02 -15.49 5.95
CA ASN A 114 16.43 -15.33 5.55
C ASN A 114 17.12 -14.23 6.38
N GLY A 115 16.36 -13.30 6.92
CA GLY A 115 16.83 -12.26 7.84
C GLY A 115 15.91 -12.15 9.04
N ASP A 116 16.50 -11.97 10.23
CA ASP A 116 15.74 -11.82 11.47
C ASP A 116 15.23 -10.39 11.69
N VAL A 117 16.01 -9.41 11.23
CA VAL A 117 15.71 -7.99 11.37
C VAL A 117 14.78 -7.53 10.24
N ALA A 118 13.77 -6.75 10.59
CA ALA A 118 12.88 -6.16 9.60
C ALA A 118 13.56 -4.94 8.95
N PRO A 119 13.33 -4.65 7.65
CA PRO A 119 13.87 -3.46 7.00
C PRO A 119 13.46 -2.13 7.65
N SER A 120 12.38 -2.12 8.45
CA SER A 120 11.97 -0.96 9.25
C SER A 120 12.89 -0.67 10.44
N GLU A 121 13.67 -1.66 10.87
CA GLU A 121 14.61 -1.59 12.00
C GLU A 121 16.06 -1.51 11.52
N GLU A 122 16.32 -1.74 10.23
CA GLU A 122 17.64 -1.62 9.61
C GLU A 122 17.86 -0.21 9.05
N ASP A 123 19.04 0.38 9.31
CA ASP A 123 19.48 1.60 8.62
C ASP A 123 20.15 1.22 7.29
N TYR A 124 19.32 0.90 6.29
CA TYR A 124 19.77 0.56 4.96
C TYR A 124 19.79 1.77 4.03
N GLN A 125 20.94 2.05 3.44
CA GLN A 125 21.10 3.10 2.43
C GLN A 125 21.21 2.48 1.03
N PRO A 126 20.27 2.77 0.11
CA PRO A 126 20.34 2.31 -1.28
C PRO A 126 21.61 2.78 -1.97
N ARG A 127 22.21 1.90 -2.77
CA ARG A 127 23.41 2.24 -3.56
C ARG A 127 23.03 2.95 -4.85
N GLU A 128 23.91 3.78 -5.39
CA GLU A 128 23.63 4.58 -6.60
C GLU A 128 23.23 3.74 -7.83
N TRP A 129 23.74 2.51 -7.94
CA TRP A 129 23.43 1.60 -9.04
C TRP A 129 22.16 0.75 -8.79
N GLN A 130 21.56 0.85 -7.61
CA GLN A 130 20.41 0.05 -7.23
C GLN A 130 19.13 0.63 -7.81
N LYS A 131 18.37 -0.20 -8.50
CA LYS A 131 17.06 0.18 -9.03
C LYS A 131 15.99 0.09 -7.94
N ALA A 132 14.99 0.96 -8.06
CA ALA A 132 13.77 0.84 -7.28
C ALA A 132 13.07 -0.50 -7.55
N HIS A 133 12.32 -0.98 -6.56
CA HIS A 133 11.59 -2.24 -6.70
C HIS A 133 10.46 -2.10 -7.72
N GLU A 134 10.40 -3.03 -8.66
CA GLU A 134 9.34 -3.15 -9.65
C GLU A 134 8.72 -4.54 -9.54
N GLU A 135 7.39 -4.59 -9.64
CA GLU A 135 6.64 -5.84 -9.59
C GLU A 135 6.85 -6.67 -10.86
N ASN A 136 6.44 -7.94 -10.82
CA ASN A 136 6.54 -8.82 -11.97
C ASN A 136 5.50 -8.45 -13.03
N LEU A 137 5.96 -7.80 -14.09
CA LEU A 137 5.13 -7.37 -15.21
C LEU A 137 4.82 -8.48 -16.24
N THR A 138 5.11 -9.75 -15.94
CA THR A 138 4.81 -10.86 -16.85
C THR A 138 3.32 -10.90 -17.21
N GLY A 139 3.01 -11.12 -18.50
CA GLY A 139 1.63 -11.15 -18.99
C GLY A 139 1.00 -9.76 -19.18
N THR A 140 1.68 -8.68 -18.80
CA THR A 140 1.24 -7.31 -19.08
C THR A 140 1.82 -6.76 -20.39
N ALA A 141 1.30 -5.62 -20.85
CA ALA A 141 1.88 -4.91 -21.99
C ALA A 141 3.35 -4.51 -21.75
N ALA A 142 3.70 -4.21 -20.50
CA ALA A 142 5.03 -3.76 -20.08
C ALA A 142 6.04 -4.90 -19.81
N ALA A 143 5.66 -6.16 -20.06
CA ALA A 143 6.58 -7.30 -19.90
C ALA A 143 7.88 -7.11 -20.70
N TYR A 144 9.01 -7.49 -20.09
CA TYR A 144 10.31 -7.51 -20.76
C TYR A 144 10.29 -8.45 -21.97
N ARG A 145 10.83 -7.98 -23.10
CA ARG A 145 10.90 -8.75 -24.34
C ARG A 145 12.32 -8.73 -24.88
N PRO A 146 12.96 -9.90 -25.07
CA PRO A 146 14.34 -9.94 -25.55
C PRO A 146 14.43 -9.41 -26.98
N LYS A 147 15.62 -8.90 -27.35
CA LYS A 147 15.91 -8.46 -28.70
C LYS A 147 15.70 -9.62 -29.68
N GLY A 148 14.93 -9.39 -30.74
CA GLY A 148 14.59 -10.40 -31.74
C GLY A 148 13.35 -11.24 -31.45
N SER A 149 12.70 -11.07 -30.29
CA SER A 149 11.33 -11.60 -30.09
C SER A 149 10.35 -10.89 -31.04
N GLN A 150 9.45 -11.64 -31.65
CA GLN A 150 8.39 -11.10 -32.53
C GLN A 150 7.47 -10.11 -31.80
N LEU A 151 7.31 -10.30 -30.48
CA LEU A 151 6.49 -9.43 -29.64
C LEU A 151 7.25 -8.16 -29.22
N SER A 152 8.56 -8.10 -29.42
CA SER A 152 9.39 -6.95 -28.99
C SER A 152 9.13 -5.76 -29.91
N TRP A 153 8.87 -4.60 -29.30
CA TRP A 153 8.68 -3.34 -30.01
C TRP A 153 10.05 -2.84 -30.50
N GLY A 154 10.49 -3.28 -31.68
CA GLY A 154 11.77 -2.84 -32.23
C GLY A 154 12.12 -3.46 -33.57
N GLN A 155 13.10 -2.87 -34.23
CA GLN A 155 13.69 -3.45 -35.44
C GLN A 155 14.29 -4.82 -35.13
N ARG A 156 14.09 -5.77 -36.05
CA ARG A 156 14.75 -7.08 -35.98
C ARG A 156 16.25 -6.84 -35.78
N PRO A 157 16.89 -7.45 -34.76
CA PRO A 157 18.33 -7.28 -34.58
C PRO A 157 19.01 -7.67 -35.88
N ALA A 158 19.92 -6.80 -36.34
CA ALA A 158 20.75 -7.09 -37.50
C ALA A 158 21.39 -8.47 -37.29
N ALA A 159 21.43 -9.29 -38.34
CA ALA A 159 22.03 -10.60 -38.25
C ALA A 159 23.48 -10.44 -37.72
N THR A 160 23.82 -11.11 -36.62
CA THR A 160 25.16 -11.09 -36.02
C THR A 160 26.23 -11.72 -36.93
N GLY A 161 25.88 -12.14 -38.14
CA GLY A 161 26.86 -12.66 -39.09
C GLY A 161 27.77 -11.54 -39.55
N ASP A 162 29.08 -11.80 -39.61
CA ASP A 162 30.07 -10.92 -40.25
C ASP A 162 29.83 -10.76 -41.76
N TYR A 163 28.84 -11.47 -42.29
CA TYR A 163 28.45 -11.43 -43.68
C TYR A 163 27.65 -10.16 -44.00
N VAL A 164 28.21 -9.35 -44.89
CA VAL A 164 27.50 -8.25 -45.55
C VAL A 164 26.98 -8.75 -46.90
N PRO A 165 25.66 -8.77 -47.14
CA PRO A 165 25.13 -9.19 -48.42
C PRO A 165 25.56 -8.23 -49.53
N TRP A 166 26.00 -8.79 -50.66
CA TRP A 166 26.24 -8.00 -51.86
C TRP A 166 24.94 -7.34 -52.33
N THR A 167 25.00 -6.02 -52.52
CA THR A 167 23.86 -5.20 -53.01
C THR A 167 24.23 -4.69 -54.41
N PRO A 168 23.59 -5.15 -55.50
CA PRO A 168 23.83 -4.61 -56.83
C PRO A 168 23.45 -3.13 -56.85
N ALA A 169 24.38 -2.27 -57.28
CA ALA A 169 24.14 -0.85 -57.46
C ALA A 169 23.18 -0.61 -58.65
N GLU A 170 22.23 0.31 -58.47
CA GLU A 170 21.60 1.07 -59.55
C GLU A 170 22.60 2.06 -60.16
#